data_AF-A0A800L7Y2-F1
#
_entry.id   AF-A0A800L7Y2-F1
#
_cell.length_a   1.000
_cell.length_b   1.000
_cell.length_c   1.000
_cell.angle_alpha   90.00
_cell.angle_beta   90.00
_cell.angle_gamma   90.00
#
_symmetry.space_group_name_H-M   'P 1'
#
loop_
_entity.id
_entity.type
_entity.pdbx_description
1 polymer ?
#
loop_
_entity_poly.entity_id
_entity_poly.type
_entity_poly.pdbx_seq_one_letter_code
_entity_poly.pdbx_strand_id
1 'polypeptide(L)'
;GGLMAFVLVLGPYWVFPFLLISDILGPDQKMASVTVLATAISLHTMGVVIMMSADSQKYFTLKYHRGLIREGLFKYIRHPNYLGEIMLYASYALIVQHWIPWAILAWVWIGVFLVNILQKEASMSRHPDWAEYKKQTGMLIPKFL
;
A
#
# COMPACT_ATOMS: atom_id res chain seq x y z
N GLY A 1 -10.39 7.21 -16.46
CA GLY A 1 -11.49 7.97 -15.82
C GLY A 1 -11.91 7.30 -14.51
N GLY A 2 -12.61 8.02 -13.63
CA GLY A 2 -12.97 7.54 -12.28
C GLY A 2 -13.75 6.22 -12.25
N LEU A 3 -14.63 5.99 -13.25
CA LEU A 3 -15.38 4.73 -13.38
C LEU A 3 -14.46 3.51 -13.54
N MET A 4 -13.40 3.63 -14.35
CA MET A 4 -12.45 2.53 -14.56
C MET A 4 -11.63 2.24 -13.31
N ALA A 5 -11.29 3.27 -12.52
CA ALA A 5 -10.63 3.07 -11.23
C ALA A 5 -11.56 2.35 -10.24
N PHE A 6 -12.84 2.68 -10.22
CA PHE A 6 -13.81 1.96 -9.40
C PHE A 6 -13.94 0.51 -9.84
N VAL A 7 -14.21 0.25 -11.12
CA VAL A 7 -14.48 -1.11 -11.64
C VAL A 7 -13.26 -2.01 -11.59
N LEU A 8 -12.05 -1.51 -11.89
CA LEU A 8 -10.85 -2.34 -12.02
C LEU A 8 -10.00 -2.41 -10.75
N VAL A 9 -10.29 -1.57 -9.74
CA VAL A 9 -9.51 -1.52 -8.50
C VAL A 9 -10.41 -1.69 -7.28
N LEU A 10 -11.39 -0.81 -7.07
CA LEU A 10 -12.21 -0.80 -5.85
C LEU A 10 -13.29 -1.89 -5.83
N GLY A 11 -13.90 -2.18 -6.98
CA GLY A 11 -14.91 -3.23 -7.14
C GLY A 11 -14.38 -4.61 -6.73
N PRO A 12 -13.22 -5.06 -7.26
CA PRO A 12 -12.61 -6.32 -6.89
C PRO A 12 -12.32 -6.48 -5.40
N TYR A 13 -12.11 -5.40 -4.65
CA TYR A 13 -11.89 -5.49 -3.20
C TYR A 13 -13.12 -5.98 -2.43
N TRP A 14 -14.34 -5.85 -2.96
CA TRP A 14 -15.55 -6.41 -2.35
C TRP A 14 -15.58 -7.93 -2.33
N VAL A 15 -14.75 -8.59 -3.16
CA VAL A 15 -14.57 -10.04 -3.12
C VAL A 15 -14.03 -10.49 -1.76
N PHE A 16 -13.26 -9.66 -1.05
CA PHE A 16 -12.59 -10.03 0.19
C PHE A 16 -13.61 -10.25 1.32
N PRO A 17 -14.45 -9.26 1.69
CA PRO A 17 -15.48 -9.47 2.69
C PRO A 17 -16.52 -10.48 2.21
N PHE A 18 -16.85 -10.52 0.91
CA PHE A 18 -17.78 -11.54 0.39
C PHE A 18 -17.27 -12.96 0.64
N LEU A 19 -16.02 -13.26 0.31
CA LEU A 19 -15.41 -14.57 0.58
C LEU A 19 -15.27 -14.86 2.08
N LEU A 20 -15.17 -13.83 2.91
CA LEU A 20 -15.06 -14.00 4.36
C LEU A 20 -16.40 -14.34 5.02
N ILE A 21 -17.51 -13.76 4.53
CA ILE A 21 -18.83 -13.87 5.16
C ILE A 21 -19.78 -14.83 4.46
N SER A 22 -19.53 -15.18 3.20
CA SER A 22 -20.36 -16.13 2.45
C SER A 22 -19.85 -17.56 2.62
N ASP A 23 -20.77 -18.52 2.56
CA ASP A 23 -20.46 -19.95 2.64
C ASP A 23 -19.92 -20.54 1.31
N ILE A 24 -19.54 -19.69 0.35
CA ILE A 24 -19.18 -20.13 -1.01
C ILE A 24 -17.89 -20.96 -1.06
N LEU A 25 -16.99 -20.77 -0.09
CA LEU A 25 -15.76 -21.56 0.03
C LEU A 25 -16.00 -22.93 0.70
N GLY A 26 -17.25 -23.21 1.09
CA GLY A 26 -17.67 -24.47 1.66
C GLY A 26 -17.46 -24.58 3.18
N PRO A 27 -17.95 -25.67 3.79
CA PRO A 27 -17.94 -25.88 5.23
C PRO A 27 -16.53 -26.04 5.83
N ASP A 28 -15.54 -26.37 5.00
CA ASP A 28 -14.14 -26.54 5.40
C ASP A 28 -13.38 -25.21 5.52
N GLN A 29 -14.02 -24.07 5.21
CA GLN A 29 -13.39 -22.76 5.37
C GLN A 29 -13.05 -22.52 6.84
N LYS A 30 -11.74 -22.42 7.11
CA LYS A 30 -11.25 -22.17 8.46
C LYS A 30 -11.35 -20.70 8.78
N MET A 31 -11.93 -20.39 9.94
CA MET A 31 -11.76 -19.07 10.55
C MET A 31 -10.27 -18.83 10.82
N ALA A 32 -9.82 -17.59 10.58
CA ALA A 32 -8.46 -17.19 10.89
C ALA A 32 -8.16 -17.43 12.38
N SER A 33 -6.99 -18.01 12.68
CA SER A 33 -6.57 -18.21 14.06
C SER A 33 -6.37 -16.87 14.76
N VAL A 34 -6.40 -16.86 16.11
CA VAL A 34 -6.15 -15.66 16.91
C VAL A 34 -4.81 -15.01 16.54
N THR A 35 -3.78 -15.80 16.26
CA THR A 35 -2.47 -15.30 15.82
C THR A 35 -2.56 -14.58 14.47
N VAL A 36 -3.30 -15.13 13.51
CA VAL A 36 -3.51 -14.48 12.20
C VAL A 36 -4.30 -13.19 12.37
N LEU A 37 -5.36 -13.20 13.18
CA LEU A 37 -6.17 -12.02 13.47
C LEU A 37 -5.33 -10.92 14.14
N ALA A 38 -4.56 -11.26 15.17
CA ALA A 38 -3.66 -10.32 15.83
C ALA A 38 -2.65 -9.72 14.85
N THR A 39 -2.03 -10.56 14.01
CA THR A 39 -1.08 -10.13 12.98
C THR A 39 -1.76 -9.20 11.96
N ALA A 40 -2.95 -9.55 11.49
CA ALA A 40 -3.71 -8.74 10.56
C ALA A 40 -4.09 -7.38 11.16
N ILE A 41 -4.55 -7.34 12.41
CA ILE A 41 -4.88 -6.08 13.11
C ILE A 41 -3.63 -5.20 13.28
N SER A 42 -2.50 -5.77 13.67
CA SER A 42 -1.23 -5.03 13.78
C SER A 42 -0.79 -4.49 12.43
N LEU A 43 -0.82 -5.32 11.38
CA LEU A 43 -0.43 -4.93 10.02
C LEU A 43 -1.35 -3.85 9.46
N HIS A 44 -2.66 -4.01 9.65
CA HIS A 44 -3.68 -3.03 9.30
C HIS A 44 -3.41 -1.68 9.95
N THR A 45 -3.29 -1.68 11.27
CA THR A 45 -3.16 -0.45 12.06
C THR A 45 -1.88 0.29 11.71
N MET A 46 -0.76 -0.44 11.60
CA MET A 46 0.50 0.14 11.16
C MET A 46 0.42 0.69 9.73
N GLY A 47 -0.22 -0.05 8.82
CA GLY A 47 -0.44 0.37 7.44
C GLY A 47 -1.23 1.68 7.34
N VAL A 48 -2.34 1.79 8.07
CA VAL A 48 -3.15 3.02 8.15
C VAL A 48 -2.34 4.19 8.69
N VAL A 49 -1.61 3.98 9.80
CA VAL A 49 -0.79 5.04 10.42
C VAL A 49 0.27 5.53 9.42
N ILE A 50 1.04 4.63 8.80
CA ILE A 50 2.07 5.00 7.82
C ILE A 50 1.45 5.75 6.64
N MET A 51 0.33 5.25 6.09
CA MET A 51 -0.36 5.86 4.95
C MET A 51 -0.84 7.28 5.29
N MET A 52 -1.61 7.42 6.36
CA MET A 52 -2.18 8.71 6.75
C MET A 52 -1.10 9.73 7.13
N SER A 53 -0.06 9.30 7.84
CA SER A 53 1.07 10.17 8.19
C SER A 53 1.85 10.60 6.95
N ALA A 54 2.09 9.69 6.00
CA ALA A 54 2.78 10.01 4.75
C ALA A 54 2.00 11.01 3.90
N ASP A 55 0.69 10.79 3.72
CA ASP A 55 -0.15 11.69 2.94
C ASP A 55 -0.32 13.05 3.61
N SER A 56 -0.50 13.09 4.93
CA SER A 56 -0.55 14.34 5.69
C SER A 56 0.75 15.11 5.57
N GLN A 57 1.90 14.46 5.82
CA GLN A 57 3.21 15.08 5.69
C GLN A 57 3.40 15.63 4.28
N LYS A 58 3.11 14.81 3.25
CA LYS A 58 3.24 15.22 1.85
C LYS A 58 2.36 16.42 1.51
N TYR A 59 1.09 16.39 1.90
CA TYR A 59 0.14 17.46 1.60
C TYR A 59 0.58 18.78 2.25
N PHE A 60 0.85 18.76 3.55
CA PHE A 60 1.22 19.98 4.27
C PHE A 60 2.60 20.50 3.84
N THR A 61 3.61 19.63 3.66
CA THR A 61 4.91 20.08 3.17
C THR A 61 4.80 20.71 1.78
N LEU A 62 4.15 20.05 0.80
CA LEU A 62 4.04 20.59 -0.56
C LEU A 62 3.14 21.83 -0.67
N LYS A 63 2.25 22.06 0.32
CA LYS A 63 1.45 23.29 0.39
C LYS A 63 2.33 24.52 0.63
N TYR A 64 3.38 24.40 1.46
CA TYR A 64 4.23 25.52 1.86
C TYR A 64 5.61 25.51 1.16
N HIS A 65 6.15 24.33 0.84
CA HIS A 65 7.46 24.14 0.23
C HIS A 65 7.38 23.15 -0.93
N ARG A 66 7.47 23.66 -2.16
CA ARG A 66 7.51 22.83 -3.37
C ARG A 66 8.91 22.22 -3.52
N GLY A 67 8.97 20.93 -3.79
CA GLY A 67 10.23 20.23 -4.05
C GLY A 67 10.21 18.79 -3.59
N LEU A 68 11.40 18.21 -3.50
CA LEU A 68 11.60 16.85 -3.02
C LEU A 68 11.54 16.83 -1.49
N ILE A 69 10.63 16.04 -0.93
CA ILE A 69 10.54 15.84 0.53
C ILE A 69 11.57 14.79 0.93
N ARG A 70 12.45 15.11 1.89
CA ARG A 70 13.55 14.23 2.34
C ARG A 70 13.56 13.99 3.86
N GLU A 71 12.51 14.41 4.54
CA GLU A 71 12.40 14.38 6.01
C GLU A 71 11.29 13.42 6.45
N GLY A 72 11.23 13.12 7.75
CA GLY A 72 10.20 12.23 8.32
C GLY A 72 10.19 10.85 7.66
N LEU A 73 9.02 10.38 7.23
CA LEU A 73 8.88 9.07 6.59
C LEU A 73 9.61 8.99 5.24
N PHE A 74 9.60 10.10 4.49
CA PHE A 74 10.25 10.20 3.18
C PHE A 74 11.77 10.12 3.27
N LYS A 75 12.37 10.35 4.45
CA LYS A 75 13.81 10.12 4.67
C LYS A 75 14.21 8.65 4.46
N TYR A 76 13.31 7.70 4.70
CA TYR A 76 13.64 6.27 4.68
C TYR A 76 13.06 5.55 3.46
N ILE A 77 11.81 5.90 3.11
CA ILE A 77 11.04 5.26 2.04
C ILE A 77 10.52 6.35 1.10
N ARG A 78 10.72 6.21 -0.21
CA ARG A 78 10.26 7.21 -1.20
C ARG A 78 8.76 7.20 -1.41
N HIS A 79 8.12 6.06 -1.20
CA HIS A 79 6.68 5.84 -1.40
C HIS A 79 6.01 5.25 -0.14
N PRO A 80 6.08 5.92 1.02
CA PRO A 80 5.60 5.36 2.27
C PRO A 80 4.07 5.20 2.30
N ASN A 81 3.33 6.06 1.59
CA ASN A 81 1.87 5.92 1.45
C ASN A 81 1.50 4.58 0.79
N TYR A 82 2.22 4.20 -0.28
CA TYR A 82 2.00 2.91 -0.95
C TYR A 82 2.38 1.73 -0.07
N LEU A 83 3.45 1.83 0.72
CA LEU A 83 3.76 0.79 1.71
C LEU A 83 2.60 0.61 2.70
N GLY A 84 2.07 1.72 3.23
CA GLY A 84 0.93 1.68 4.14
C GLY A 84 -0.31 1.04 3.53
N GLU A 85 -0.65 1.40 2.29
CA GLU A 85 -1.75 0.78 1.52
C GLU A 85 -1.53 -0.71 1.30
N ILE A 86 -0.30 -1.13 0.94
CA ILE A 86 0.06 -2.55 0.77
C ILE A 86 -0.16 -3.32 2.08
N MET A 87 0.33 -2.80 3.21
CA MET A 87 0.16 -3.43 4.53
C MET A 87 -1.31 -3.53 4.92
N LEU A 88 -2.05 -2.43 4.75
CA LEU A 88 -3.49 -2.35 5.00
C LEU A 88 -4.26 -3.43 4.23
N TYR A 89 -4.12 -3.48 2.90
CA TYR A 89 -4.88 -4.44 2.10
C TYR A 89 -4.39 -5.88 2.24
N ALA A 90 -3.09 -6.10 2.48
CA ALA A 90 -2.56 -7.42 2.81
C ALA A 90 -3.20 -7.98 4.09
N SER A 91 -3.50 -7.14 5.08
CA SER A 91 -4.19 -7.58 6.29
C SER A 91 -5.57 -8.18 6.00
N TYR A 92 -6.30 -7.64 5.04
CA TYR A 92 -7.60 -8.17 4.64
C TYR A 92 -7.46 -9.49 3.86
N ALA A 93 -6.45 -9.62 3.00
CA ALA A 93 -6.19 -10.88 2.33
C ALA A 93 -5.78 -11.99 3.32
N LEU A 94 -5.02 -11.64 4.37
CA LEU A 94 -4.60 -12.57 5.42
C LEU A 94 -5.80 -13.19 6.16
N ILE A 95 -6.83 -12.40 6.51
CA ILE A 95 -7.97 -12.94 7.28
C ILE A 95 -8.87 -13.88 6.46
N VAL A 96 -8.92 -13.74 5.14
CA VAL A 96 -9.78 -14.56 4.26
C VAL A 96 -9.26 -16.00 4.15
N GLN A 97 -7.97 -16.25 4.42
CA GLN A 97 -7.34 -17.57 4.34
C GLN A 97 -7.53 -18.25 2.96
N HIS A 98 -7.57 -17.44 1.89
CA HIS A 98 -7.74 -17.90 0.51
C HIS A 98 -6.80 -17.16 -0.45
N TRP A 99 -6.47 -17.77 -1.59
CA TRP A 99 -5.52 -17.19 -2.55
C TRP A 99 -6.13 -16.09 -3.44
N ILE A 100 -7.44 -16.11 -3.68
CA ILE A 100 -8.14 -15.14 -4.56
C ILE A 100 -7.86 -13.68 -4.17
N PRO A 101 -8.01 -13.26 -2.89
CA PRO A 101 -7.64 -11.91 -2.46
C PRO A 101 -6.22 -11.52 -2.86
N TRP A 102 -5.24 -12.42 -2.68
CA TRP A 102 -3.85 -12.15 -3.06
C TRP A 102 -3.65 -11.97 -4.57
N ALA A 103 -4.38 -12.71 -5.41
CA ALA A 103 -4.36 -12.52 -6.86
C ALA A 103 -4.91 -11.14 -7.26
N ILE A 104 -5.98 -10.68 -6.61
CA ILE A 104 -6.54 -9.34 -6.82
C ILE A 104 -5.54 -8.26 -6.37
N LEU A 105 -4.91 -8.43 -5.20
CA LEU A 105 -3.88 -7.50 -4.72
C LEU A 105 -2.68 -7.45 -5.67
N ALA A 106 -2.21 -8.61 -6.17
CA ALA A 106 -1.10 -8.66 -7.12
C ALA A 106 -1.42 -7.89 -8.40
N TRP A 107 -2.64 -8.02 -8.93
CA TRP A 107 -3.11 -7.24 -10.07
C TRP A 107 -3.05 -5.73 -9.80
N VAL A 108 -3.57 -5.27 -8.66
CA VAL A 108 -3.55 -3.84 -8.33
C VAL A 108 -2.13 -3.33 -8.06
N TRP A 109 -1.33 -4.08 -7.31
CA TRP A 109 0.02 -3.66 -6.94
C TRP A 109 0.94 -3.58 -8.16
N ILE A 110 0.84 -4.50 -9.10
CA ILE A 110 1.66 -4.49 -10.32
C ILE A 110 1.07 -3.55 -11.37
N GLY A 111 -0.24 -3.66 -11.65
CA GLY A 111 -0.89 -2.92 -12.73
C GLY A 111 -1.12 -1.45 -12.43
N VAL A 112 -1.25 -1.08 -11.15
CA VAL A 112 -1.58 0.30 -10.74
C VAL A 112 -0.48 0.90 -9.87
N PHE A 113 -0.11 0.25 -8.77
CA PHE A 113 0.83 0.87 -7.82
C PHE A 113 2.22 1.01 -8.43
N LEU A 114 2.77 -0.07 -8.99
CA LEU A 114 4.10 -0.05 -9.59
C LEU A 114 4.18 0.97 -10.75
N VAL A 115 3.18 0.98 -11.64
CA VAL A 115 3.13 1.95 -12.75
C VAL A 115 3.13 3.39 -12.23
N ASN A 116 2.28 3.68 -11.24
CA ASN A 116 2.22 5.02 -10.63
C ASN A 116 3.50 5.39 -9.90
N ILE A 117 4.14 4.44 -9.21
CA ILE A 117 5.43 4.62 -8.53
C ILE A 117 6.51 4.97 -9.56
N LEU A 118 6.59 4.24 -10.67
CA LEU A 118 7.59 4.49 -11.72
C LEU A 118 7.39 5.86 -12.39
N GLN A 119 6.14 6.25 -12.66
CA GLN A 119 5.84 7.59 -13.17
C GLN A 119 6.24 8.69 -12.17
N LYS A 120 5.99 8.47 -10.87
CA LYS A 120 6.41 9.38 -9.79
C LYS A 120 7.94 9.44 -9.69
N GLU A 121 8.64 8.32 -9.77
CA GLU A 121 10.11 8.30 -9.77
C GLU A 121 10.68 9.05 -10.97
N ALA A 122 10.14 8.85 -12.19
CA ALA A 122 10.55 9.59 -13.37
C ALA A 122 10.27 11.10 -13.25
N SER A 123 9.18 11.47 -12.57
CA SER A 123 8.90 12.87 -12.28
C SER A 123 9.91 13.45 -11.28
N MET A 124 10.18 12.73 -10.19
CA MET A 124 11.10 13.16 -9.13
C MET A 124 12.55 13.18 -9.58
N SER A 125 12.93 12.37 -10.58
CA SER A 125 14.29 12.33 -11.10
C SER A 125 14.76 13.60 -11.79
N ARG A 126 13.86 14.56 -12.00
CA ARG A 126 14.15 15.89 -12.52
C ARG A 126 14.73 16.83 -11.47
N HIS A 127 14.66 16.48 -10.17
CA HIS A 127 15.25 17.29 -9.11
C HIS A 127 16.77 17.07 -9.03
N PRO A 128 17.59 18.13 -8.88
CA PRO A 128 19.05 18.01 -8.79
C PRO A 128 19.52 17.03 -7.70
N ASP A 129 18.86 17.04 -6.55
CA ASP A 129 19.21 16.21 -5.39
C ASP A 129 18.72 14.76 -5.47
N TRP A 130 17.99 14.40 -6.53
CA TRP A 130 17.35 13.09 -6.64
C TRP A 130 18.35 11.94 -6.57
N ALA A 131 19.48 12.06 -7.25
CA ALA A 131 20.46 10.99 -7.33
C ALA A 131 20.99 10.62 -5.94
N GLU A 132 21.26 11.61 -5.10
CA GLU A 132 21.73 11.38 -3.73
C GLU A 132 20.60 10.86 -2.83
N TYR A 133 19.42 11.46 -2.92
CA TYR A 133 18.25 10.99 -2.20
C TYR A 133 17.90 9.52 -2.51
N LYS A 134 17.97 9.10 -3.78
CA LYS A 134 17.67 7.73 -4.20
C LYS A 134 18.66 6.70 -3.64
N LYS A 135 19.92 7.09 -3.43
CA LYS A 135 20.94 6.23 -2.82
C LYS A 135 20.62 5.93 -1.37
N GLN A 136 20.20 6.94 -0.61
CA GLN A 136 19.95 6.86 0.83
C GLN A 136 18.57 6.29 1.18
N THR A 137 17.62 6.30 0.23
CA THR A 137 16.25 5.86 0.47
C THR A 137 15.90 4.55 -0.24
N GLY A 138 14.98 3.79 0.34
CA GLY A 138 14.35 2.66 -0.31
C GLY A 138 13.08 3.04 -1.08
N MET A 139 12.63 2.21 -2.01
CA MET A 139 11.42 2.49 -2.79
C MET A 139 10.15 2.27 -1.95
N LEU A 140 9.98 1.05 -1.42
CA LEU A 140 8.88 0.65 -0.55
C LEU A 140 9.36 0.11 0.80
N ILE A 141 10.53 -0.54 0.83
CA ILE A 141 11.16 -1.05 2.06
C ILE A 141 12.32 -0.10 2.42
N PRO A 142 12.50 0.28 3.70
CA PRO A 142 13.63 1.11 4.11
C PRO A 142 14.96 0.47 3.69
N LYS A 143 15.90 1.30 3.24
CA LYS A 143 17.30 0.88 3.25
C LYS A 143 17.80 1.02 4.67
N PHE A 144 17.82 -0.09 5.40
CA PHE A 144 18.69 -0.20 6.57
C PHE A 144 20.10 -0.29 5.99
N LEU A 145 20.80 0.85 5.96
CA LEU A 145 22.23 0.90 5.70
C LEU A 145 22.97 0.07 6.76
#